data_AF-A0A3D2GGZ4-F1
#
_entry.id   AF-A0A3D2GGZ4-F1
#
_cell.length_a   1.000
_cell.length_b   1.000
_cell.length_c   1.000
_cell.angle_alpha   90.00
_cell.angle_beta   90.00
_cell.angle_gamma   90.00
#
_symmetry.space_group_name_H-M   'P 1'
#
loop_
_entity.id
_entity.type
_entity.pdbx_description
1 polymer ?
#
loop_
_entity_poly.entity_id
_entity_poly.type
_entity_poly.pdbx_seq_one_letter_code
_entity_poly.pdbx_strand_id
1 'polypeptide(L)'
;MTEPRHIKISRLNNKGLTLAASIILLVFASTAVLSVTTFIIQRLLQAEAKHAGTKAIYLAQAGINNAMYSYRSANGYFSLGQTNVDANNYFVLGATPAELLMVNTATAALTSSSTRLSNVTIRNAADSPITISSMVVSWPANGRKLKEIWIDGRRLFRSGGGVAPPANANLSPDFALPASSAATYSIDYLLFNGSMAGVAYIDVQFVMTDGSNKTVRLYQDGVTLNNFNFTVKALGNTTGSTVPRTIRADYNALTNKIFNYYEIAN
;
A
#
# COMPACT_ATOMS: atom_id res chain seq x y z
N MET A 1 50.21 91.37 18.71
CA MET A 1 48.87 91.40 18.09
C MET A 1 48.69 90.11 17.31
N THR A 2 48.10 89.11 17.93
CA THR A 2 47.81 87.81 17.30
C THR A 2 46.42 87.43 17.77
N GLU A 3 45.44 87.73 16.92
CA GLU A 3 44.03 87.48 17.17
C GLU A 3 43.72 86.01 16.87
N PRO A 4 43.24 85.22 17.83
CA PRO A 4 42.94 83.81 17.60
C PRO A 4 41.67 83.69 16.74
N ARG A 5 41.84 83.25 15.49
CA ARG A 5 40.74 82.87 14.60
C ARG A 5 39.99 81.68 15.19
N HIS A 6 38.85 81.96 15.82
CA HIS A 6 37.87 80.94 16.19
C HIS A 6 37.23 80.37 14.92
N ILE A 7 37.73 79.22 14.48
CA ILE A 7 37.02 78.39 13.50
C ILE A 7 35.72 77.95 14.17
N LYS A 8 34.60 78.57 13.80
CA LYS A 8 33.26 78.09 14.15
C LYS A 8 33.06 76.73 13.48
N ILE A 9 33.42 75.67 14.19
CA ILE A 9 33.05 74.31 13.80
C ILE A 9 31.53 74.27 13.77
N SER A 10 30.99 74.10 12.57
CA SER A 10 29.57 74.13 12.25
C SER A 10 28.78 73.15 13.12
N ARG A 11 28.04 73.67 14.13
CA ARG A 11 27.11 72.89 14.96
C ARG A 11 25.96 72.26 14.15
N LEU A 12 25.77 72.65 12.89
CA LEU A 12 24.80 72.05 11.97
C LEU A 12 25.19 70.61 11.56
N ASN A 13 26.48 70.26 11.56
CA ASN A 13 26.93 68.94 11.11
C ASN A 13 26.63 67.80 12.13
N ASN A 14 26.63 68.11 13.43
CA ASN A 14 26.42 67.10 14.47
C ASN A 14 24.97 66.61 14.56
N LYS A 15 23.99 67.49 14.31
CA LYS A 15 22.56 67.12 14.34
C LYS A 15 22.20 66.16 13.21
N GLY A 16 22.75 66.37 12.01
CA GLY A 16 22.58 65.46 10.87
C GLY A 16 23.20 64.09 11.13
N LEU A 17 24.39 64.05 11.75
CA LEU A 17 25.06 62.80 12.11
C LEU A 17 24.26 62.00 13.15
N THR A 18 23.75 62.66 14.19
CA THR A 18 22.92 61.98 15.22
C THR A 18 21.63 61.43 14.62
N LEU A 19 20.94 62.20 13.77
CA LEU A 19 19.73 61.73 13.11
C LEU A 19 20.00 60.51 12.22
N ALA A 20 21.07 60.56 11.41
CA ALA A 20 21.46 59.44 10.56
C ALA A 20 21.79 58.19 11.39
N ALA A 21 22.55 58.33 12.48
CA ALA A 21 22.87 57.22 13.37
C ALA A 21 21.61 56.60 14.02
N SER A 22 20.66 57.43 14.46
CA SER A 22 19.39 56.95 15.02
C SER A 22 18.55 56.21 13.99
N ILE A 23 18.47 56.69 12.74
CA ILE A 23 17.75 56.01 11.66
C ILE A 23 18.40 54.66 11.35
N ILE A 24 19.73 54.61 11.22
CA ILE A 24 20.47 53.36 10.97
C ILE A 24 20.20 52.36 12.10
N LEU A 25 20.24 52.79 13.36
CA LEU A 25 19.99 51.93 14.51
C LEU A 25 18.55 51.43 14.55
N LEU A 26 17.57 52.26 14.18
CA LEU A 26 16.17 51.88 14.09
C LEU A 26 15.93 50.84 13.00
N VAL A 27 16.52 51.03 11.81
CA VAL A 27 16.43 50.06 10.70
C VAL A 27 17.10 48.75 11.08
N PHE A 28 18.27 48.80 11.72
CA PHE A 28 18.98 47.60 12.18
C PHE A 28 18.18 46.84 13.24
N ALA A 29 17.67 47.53 14.26
CA ALA A 29 16.82 46.94 15.28
C ALA A 29 15.55 46.32 14.69
N SER A 30 14.90 47.00 13.75
CA SER A 30 13.70 46.49 13.07
C SER A 30 14.00 45.23 12.25
N THR A 31 15.12 45.23 11.52
CA THR A 31 15.56 44.06 10.74
C THR A 31 15.92 42.88 11.64
N ALA A 32 16.58 43.13 12.77
CA ALA A 32 16.93 42.12 13.74
C ALA A 32 15.68 41.48 14.38
N VAL A 33 14.72 42.30 14.80
CA VAL A 33 13.44 41.81 15.35
C VAL A 33 12.69 40.98 14.31
N LEU A 34 12.54 41.47 13.08
CA LEU A 34 11.87 40.74 12.01
C LEU A 34 12.55 39.40 11.72
N SER A 35 13.89 39.37 11.70
CA SER A 35 14.67 38.15 11.45
C SER A 35 14.47 37.12 12.55
N VAL A 36 14.52 37.54 13.82
CA VAL A 36 14.30 36.66 14.97
C VAL A 36 12.86 36.14 14.98
N THR A 37 11.87 37.00 14.75
CA THR A 37 10.46 36.59 14.67
C THR A 37 10.24 35.58 13.56
N THR A 38 10.78 35.83 12.36
CA THR A 38 10.66 34.91 11.21
C THR A 38 11.32 33.56 11.52
N PHE A 39 12.51 33.58 12.13
CA PHE A 39 13.19 32.35 12.54
C PHE A 39 12.39 31.54 13.56
N ILE A 40 11.81 32.19 14.57
CA ILE A 40 10.98 31.53 15.58
C ILE A 40 9.74 30.90 14.94
N ILE A 41 9.05 31.63 14.05
CA ILE A 41 7.87 31.12 13.34
C ILE A 41 8.24 29.89 12.50
N GLN A 42 9.32 29.96 11.71
CA GLN A 42 9.76 28.84 10.89
C GLN A 42 10.14 27.61 11.72
N ARG A 43 10.82 27.81 12.86
CA ARG A 43 11.18 26.72 13.78
C ARG A 43 9.95 26.07 14.42
N LEU A 44 8.96 26.87 14.82
CA LEU A 44 7.71 26.37 15.37
C LEU A 44 6.91 25.55 14.34
N LEU A 45 6.78 26.08 13.11
CA LEU A 45 6.11 25.37 12.01
C LEU A 45 6.82 24.05 11.69
N GLN A 46 8.16 24.03 11.66
CA GLN A 46 8.91 22.80 11.44
C GLN A 46 8.71 21.78 12.58
N ALA A 47 8.69 22.23 13.83
CA ALA A 47 8.46 21.37 14.99
C ALA A 47 7.05 20.78 14.99
N GLU A 48 6.03 21.59 14.68
CA GLU A 48 4.64 21.17 14.56
C GLU A 48 4.46 20.16 13.42
N ALA A 49 5.03 20.42 12.24
CA ALA A 49 5.00 19.49 11.12
C ALA A 49 5.66 18.14 11.47
N LYS A 50 6.79 18.17 12.18
CA LYS A 50 7.46 16.94 12.66
C LYS A 50 6.58 16.18 13.65
N HIS A 51 5.97 16.87 14.61
CA HIS A 51 5.08 16.25 15.58
C HIS A 51 3.85 15.63 14.90
N ALA A 52 3.20 16.36 14.00
CA ALA A 52 2.07 15.86 13.23
C ALA A 52 2.45 14.65 12.37
N GLY A 53 3.61 14.70 11.70
CA GLY A 53 4.12 13.57 10.92
C GLY A 53 4.35 12.32 11.76
N THR A 54 4.97 12.45 12.94
CA THR A 54 5.16 11.31 13.86
C THR A 54 3.82 10.74 14.34
N LYS A 55 2.86 11.61 14.66
CA LYS A 55 1.51 11.20 15.08
C LYS A 55 0.77 10.46 13.96
N ALA A 56 0.85 10.96 12.74
CA ALA A 56 0.29 10.31 11.55
C ALA A 56 0.89 8.93 11.31
N ILE A 57 2.22 8.75 11.50
CA ILE A 57 2.85 7.43 11.47
C ILE A 57 2.19 6.52 12.51
N TYR A 58 2.14 6.91 13.78
CA TYR A 58 1.56 6.07 14.83
C TYR A 58 0.10 5.69 14.57
N LEU A 59 -0.70 6.60 14.02
CA LEU A 59 -2.08 6.31 13.62
C LEU A 59 -2.13 5.28 12.47
N ALA A 60 -1.26 5.39 11.48
CA ALA A 60 -1.14 4.39 10.43
C ALA A 60 -0.73 3.02 11.01
N GLN A 61 0.22 2.97 11.95
CA GLN A 61 0.61 1.72 12.63
C GLN A 61 -0.57 1.10 13.40
N ALA A 62 -1.34 1.94 14.09
CA ALA A 62 -2.54 1.52 14.79
C ALA A 62 -3.57 0.90 13.83
N GLY A 63 -3.73 1.49 12.63
CA GLY A 63 -4.56 0.92 11.58
C GLY A 63 -4.11 -0.48 11.15
N ILE A 64 -2.83 -0.65 10.82
CA ILE A 64 -2.28 -1.97 10.47
C ILE A 64 -2.54 -2.98 11.59
N ASN A 65 -2.24 -2.62 12.83
CA ASN A 65 -2.46 -3.51 13.97
C ASN A 65 -3.93 -3.84 14.18
N ASN A 66 -4.84 -2.88 13.98
CA ASN A 66 -6.28 -3.10 14.04
C ASN A 66 -6.76 -4.09 12.95
N ALA A 67 -6.28 -3.96 11.72
CA ALA A 67 -6.58 -4.89 10.64
C ALA A 67 -6.09 -6.31 10.96
N MET A 68 -4.84 -6.44 11.43
CA MET A 68 -4.26 -7.72 11.82
C MET A 68 -4.98 -8.36 12.99
N TYR A 69 -5.34 -7.56 14.00
CA TYR A 69 -6.09 -8.03 15.14
C TYR A 69 -7.45 -8.55 14.69
N SER A 70 -8.22 -7.75 13.96
CA SER A 70 -9.56 -8.11 13.48
C SER A 70 -9.55 -9.38 12.63
N TYR A 71 -8.57 -9.49 11.72
CA TYR A 71 -8.37 -10.72 10.95
C TYR A 71 -8.13 -11.94 11.85
N ARG A 72 -7.31 -11.85 12.88
CA ARG A 72 -6.97 -13.00 13.74
C ARG A 72 -8.04 -13.34 14.79
N SER A 73 -8.66 -12.34 15.39
CA SER A 73 -9.49 -12.50 16.60
C SER A 73 -10.99 -12.60 16.33
N ALA A 74 -11.45 -12.10 15.17
CA ALA A 74 -12.86 -12.15 14.80
C ALA A 74 -13.14 -13.36 13.90
N ASN A 75 -13.38 -13.09 12.62
CA ASN A 75 -13.91 -14.06 11.66
C ASN A 75 -12.93 -14.33 10.50
N GLY A 76 -11.67 -13.89 10.59
CA GLY A 76 -10.73 -14.00 9.48
C GLY A 76 -11.01 -13.06 8.32
N TYR A 77 -11.55 -11.88 8.63
CA TYR A 77 -11.62 -10.72 7.73
C TYR A 77 -11.50 -9.42 8.56
N PHE A 78 -11.28 -8.30 7.88
CA PHE A 78 -11.27 -6.96 8.48
C PHE A 78 -12.02 -5.95 7.61
N SER A 79 -12.39 -4.81 8.21
CA SER A 79 -13.10 -3.74 7.52
C SER A 79 -12.15 -2.71 6.92
N LEU A 80 -12.43 -2.30 5.69
CA LEU A 80 -11.80 -1.12 5.08
C LEU A 80 -12.53 0.16 5.49
N GLY A 81 -11.86 1.30 5.31
CA GLY A 81 -12.41 2.62 5.58
C GLY A 81 -11.81 3.31 6.81
N GLN A 82 -12.46 4.40 7.22
CA GLN A 82 -11.96 5.28 8.28
C GLN A 82 -12.38 4.80 9.67
N THR A 83 -11.43 4.81 10.59
CA THR A 83 -11.66 4.62 12.02
C THR A 83 -11.14 5.84 12.78
N ASN A 84 -12.03 6.47 13.53
CA ASN A 84 -11.69 7.60 14.41
C ASN A 84 -11.17 7.05 15.74
N VAL A 85 -9.96 7.45 16.11
CA VAL A 85 -9.40 7.20 17.45
C VAL A 85 -9.95 8.23 18.44
N ASP A 86 -10.11 9.47 17.99
CA ASP A 86 -10.80 10.55 18.70
C ASP A 86 -11.34 11.59 17.69
N ALA A 87 -11.84 12.73 18.18
CA ALA A 87 -12.42 13.80 17.36
C ALA A 87 -11.46 14.37 16.30
N ASN A 88 -10.14 14.28 16.53
CA ASN A 88 -9.12 14.88 15.68
C ASN A 88 -8.22 13.84 15.01
N ASN A 89 -8.21 12.60 15.48
CA ASN A 89 -7.24 11.58 15.05
C ASN A 89 -7.94 10.38 14.45
N TYR A 90 -7.50 10.00 13.25
CA TYR A 90 -8.07 8.86 12.56
C TYR A 90 -7.02 8.12 11.73
N PHE A 91 -7.35 6.91 11.35
CA PHE A 91 -6.68 6.18 10.29
C PHE A 91 -7.69 5.69 9.27
N VAL A 92 -7.25 5.50 8.02
CA VAL A 92 -8.05 4.95 6.94
C VAL A 92 -7.37 3.69 6.43
N LEU A 93 -8.05 2.56 6.56
CA LEU A 93 -7.62 1.29 5.97
C LEU A 93 -8.04 1.24 4.50
N GLY A 94 -7.08 0.91 3.64
CA GLY A 94 -7.28 0.77 2.21
C GLY A 94 -6.51 -0.41 1.64
N ALA A 95 -7.10 -1.05 0.65
CA ALA A 95 -6.49 -2.08 -0.17
C ALA A 95 -7.30 -2.20 -1.46
N THR A 96 -6.64 -2.61 -2.54
CA THR A 96 -7.34 -3.04 -3.77
C THR A 96 -7.87 -4.47 -3.59
N PRO A 97 -8.91 -4.89 -4.33
CA PRO A 97 -9.39 -6.28 -4.35
C PRO A 97 -8.28 -7.30 -4.63
N ALA A 98 -7.34 -6.98 -5.52
CA ALA A 98 -6.16 -7.81 -5.75
C ALA A 98 -5.26 -7.94 -4.51
N GLU A 99 -5.04 -6.87 -3.76
CA GLU A 99 -4.26 -6.89 -2.52
C GLU A 99 -4.91 -7.74 -1.42
N LEU A 100 -6.25 -7.84 -1.44
CA LEU A 100 -7.05 -8.62 -0.49
C LEU A 100 -7.23 -10.09 -0.86
N LEU A 101 -6.98 -10.47 -2.12
CA LEU A 101 -7.05 -11.86 -2.56
C LEU A 101 -5.90 -12.67 -1.95
N MET A 102 -6.24 -13.64 -1.11
CA MET A 102 -5.30 -14.64 -0.61
C MET A 102 -5.38 -15.90 -1.46
N VAL A 103 -4.21 -16.47 -1.82
CA VAL A 103 -4.12 -17.68 -2.63
C VAL A 103 -3.23 -18.69 -1.92
N ASN A 104 -3.80 -19.78 -1.43
CA ASN A 104 -3.07 -20.83 -0.75
C ASN A 104 -2.58 -21.87 -1.76
N THR A 105 -1.26 -22.01 -1.82
CA THR A 105 -0.52 -22.88 -2.74
C THR A 105 0.26 -23.98 -2.02
N ALA A 106 0.11 -24.11 -0.70
CA ALA A 106 0.95 -24.98 0.13
C ALA A 106 0.82 -26.47 -0.26
N THR A 107 -0.34 -26.86 -0.79
CA THR A 107 -0.64 -28.23 -1.21
C THR A 107 -0.84 -28.36 -2.72
N ALA A 108 -0.57 -27.29 -3.47
CA ALA A 108 -0.82 -27.24 -4.90
C ALA A 108 0.03 -28.29 -5.62
N ALA A 109 -0.63 -29.12 -6.43
CA ALA A 109 0.04 -30.27 -7.05
C ALA A 109 -0.57 -30.60 -8.40
N LEU A 110 0.27 -31.13 -9.28
CA LEU A 110 -0.19 -31.82 -10.46
C LEU A 110 -0.78 -33.19 -10.04
N THR A 111 -1.97 -33.52 -10.55
CA THR A 111 -2.60 -34.84 -10.32
C THR A 111 -1.75 -35.99 -10.88
N SER A 112 -2.12 -37.24 -10.59
CA SER A 112 -1.39 -38.44 -11.06
C SER A 112 -1.23 -38.53 -12.58
N SER A 113 -2.20 -38.02 -13.35
CA SER A 113 -2.09 -37.91 -14.82
C SER A 113 -1.22 -36.73 -15.29
N SER A 114 -0.83 -35.85 -14.36
CA SER A 114 -0.17 -34.56 -14.57
C SER A 114 -0.88 -33.63 -15.55
N THR A 115 -2.15 -33.87 -15.87
CA THR A 115 -2.94 -33.00 -16.77
C THR A 115 -3.70 -31.91 -16.03
N ARG A 116 -3.77 -31.99 -14.71
CA ARG A 116 -4.51 -31.05 -13.85
C ARG A 116 -3.63 -30.53 -12.74
N LEU A 117 -3.63 -29.21 -12.55
CA LEU A 117 -3.16 -28.58 -11.32
C LEU A 117 -4.34 -28.42 -10.37
N SER A 118 -4.25 -28.95 -9.16
CA SER A 118 -5.31 -28.94 -8.14
C SER A 118 -4.77 -28.51 -6.77
N ASN A 119 -5.63 -28.55 -5.75
CA ASN A 119 -5.30 -28.24 -4.35
C ASN A 119 -4.83 -26.80 -4.12
N VAL A 120 -5.36 -25.87 -4.93
CA VAL A 120 -5.21 -24.43 -4.73
C VAL A 120 -6.51 -23.93 -4.12
N THR A 121 -6.41 -23.08 -3.10
CA THR A 121 -7.59 -22.42 -2.54
C THR A 121 -7.41 -20.92 -2.53
N ILE A 122 -8.53 -20.19 -2.62
CA ILE A 122 -8.56 -18.74 -2.61
C ILE A 122 -9.52 -18.23 -1.55
N ARG A 123 -9.24 -17.05 -1.01
CA ARG A 123 -10.03 -16.43 0.05
C ARG A 123 -9.92 -14.91 0.01
N ASN A 124 -10.98 -14.24 0.44
CA ASN A 124 -11.02 -12.80 0.65
C ASN A 124 -10.58 -12.46 2.08
N ALA A 125 -9.69 -11.48 2.24
CA ALA A 125 -9.22 -11.02 3.54
C ALA A 125 -10.06 -9.89 4.16
N ALA A 126 -11.01 -9.29 3.42
CA ALA A 126 -11.80 -8.15 3.89
C ALA A 126 -13.32 -8.39 3.86
N ASP A 127 -14.06 -7.43 4.40
CA ASP A 127 -15.51 -7.37 4.37
C ASP A 127 -16.11 -6.74 3.10
N SER A 128 -15.28 -6.40 2.12
CA SER A 128 -15.71 -5.93 0.79
C SER A 128 -15.60 -7.07 -0.22
N PRO A 129 -16.55 -7.22 -1.17
CA PRO A 129 -16.52 -8.32 -2.12
C PRO A 129 -15.37 -8.16 -3.13
N ILE A 130 -14.78 -9.28 -3.55
CA ILE A 130 -13.79 -9.35 -4.63
C ILE A 130 -14.41 -10.11 -5.80
N THR A 131 -14.27 -9.61 -7.02
CA THR A 131 -14.76 -10.31 -8.22
C THR A 131 -13.62 -10.50 -9.21
N ILE A 132 -13.32 -11.75 -9.55
CA ILE A 132 -12.30 -12.16 -10.53
C ILE A 132 -12.99 -12.29 -11.89
N SER A 133 -12.54 -11.51 -12.87
CA SER A 133 -13.09 -11.51 -14.24
C SER A 133 -12.28 -12.38 -15.19
N SER A 134 -10.96 -12.47 -14.98
CA SER A 134 -10.10 -13.31 -15.80
C SER A 134 -8.91 -13.86 -15.03
N MET A 135 -8.35 -14.95 -15.54
CA MET A 135 -7.09 -15.53 -15.10
C MET A 135 -6.14 -15.60 -16.28
N VAL A 136 -4.93 -15.04 -16.16
CA VAL A 136 -3.85 -15.23 -17.14
C VAL A 136 -2.91 -16.29 -16.61
N VAL A 137 -2.90 -17.46 -17.26
CA VAL A 137 -2.12 -18.62 -16.81
C VAL A 137 -0.87 -18.78 -17.67
N SER A 138 0.30 -18.82 -17.05
CA SER A 138 1.60 -18.84 -17.73
C SER A 138 2.45 -20.01 -17.23
N TRP A 139 3.13 -20.69 -18.15
CA TRP A 139 4.07 -21.78 -17.88
C TRP A 139 5.11 -21.85 -19.01
N PRO A 140 6.27 -22.49 -18.80
CA PRO A 140 7.24 -22.75 -19.85
C PRO A 140 6.60 -23.42 -21.08
N ALA A 141 6.72 -22.78 -22.25
CA ALA A 141 6.08 -23.23 -23.47
C ALA A 141 6.63 -24.61 -23.91
N ASN A 142 5.79 -25.62 -23.82
CA ASN A 142 6.11 -27.02 -24.16
C ASN A 142 5.03 -27.66 -25.06
N GLY A 143 4.33 -26.84 -25.85
CA GLY A 143 3.21 -27.26 -26.69
C GLY A 143 1.92 -27.62 -25.92
N ARG A 144 1.94 -27.54 -24.59
CA ARG A 144 0.74 -27.70 -23.76
C ARG A 144 -0.10 -26.44 -23.79
N LYS A 145 -1.41 -26.61 -23.67
CA LYS A 145 -2.44 -25.58 -23.74
C LYS A 145 -3.42 -25.73 -22.58
N LEU A 146 -3.85 -24.61 -21.99
CA LEU A 146 -4.90 -24.58 -20.99
C LEU A 146 -6.25 -24.83 -21.65
N LYS A 147 -7.02 -25.80 -21.15
CA LYS A 147 -8.35 -26.15 -21.66
C LYS A 147 -9.48 -25.66 -20.78
N GLU A 148 -9.37 -25.83 -19.47
CA GLU A 148 -10.48 -25.53 -18.55
C GLU A 148 -9.99 -24.96 -17.22
N ILE A 149 -10.84 -24.13 -16.61
CA ILE A 149 -10.68 -23.66 -15.22
C ILE A 149 -11.98 -23.99 -14.48
N TRP A 150 -11.84 -24.67 -13.36
CA TRP A 150 -12.94 -25.00 -12.45
C TRP A 150 -12.67 -24.39 -11.08
N ILE A 151 -13.67 -23.69 -10.54
CA ILE A 151 -13.62 -23.06 -9.22
C ILE A 151 -14.94 -23.37 -8.51
N ASP A 152 -14.84 -23.88 -7.28
CA ASP A 152 -15.95 -24.21 -6.39
C ASP A 152 -17.04 -25.07 -7.07
N GLY A 153 -16.61 -26.12 -7.77
CA GLY A 153 -17.47 -27.06 -8.49
C GLY A 153 -18.05 -26.51 -9.80
N ARG A 154 -17.69 -25.29 -10.21
CA ARG A 154 -18.22 -24.63 -11.41
C ARG A 154 -17.14 -24.46 -12.47
N ARG A 155 -17.46 -24.83 -13.70
CA ARG A 155 -16.60 -24.54 -14.85
C ARG A 155 -16.76 -23.08 -15.26
N LEU A 156 -15.70 -22.29 -15.12
CA LEU A 156 -15.71 -20.86 -15.43
C LEU A 156 -15.00 -20.54 -16.74
N PHE A 157 -14.14 -21.43 -17.22
CA PHE A 157 -13.48 -21.28 -18.52
C PHE A 157 -13.41 -22.61 -19.25
N ARG A 158 -13.61 -22.57 -20.58
CA ARG A 158 -13.41 -23.70 -21.47
C ARG A 158 -12.96 -23.23 -22.85
N SER A 159 -11.92 -23.86 -23.39
CA SER A 159 -11.49 -23.72 -24.78
C SER A 159 -11.46 -25.09 -25.47
N GLY A 160 -12.10 -25.19 -26.63
CA GLY A 160 -12.17 -26.45 -27.41
C GLY A 160 -10.79 -26.95 -27.85
N GLY A 161 -9.93 -26.05 -28.33
CA GLY A 161 -8.56 -26.35 -28.78
C GLY A 161 -7.47 -26.09 -27.74
N GLY A 162 -7.85 -25.52 -26.58
CA GLY A 162 -6.94 -24.99 -25.57
C GLY A 162 -6.25 -23.68 -26.00
N VAL A 163 -5.71 -22.96 -25.03
CA VAL A 163 -4.98 -21.69 -25.22
C VAL A 163 -3.53 -21.87 -24.80
N ALA A 164 -2.58 -21.42 -25.64
CA ALA A 164 -1.16 -21.47 -25.35
C ALA A 164 -0.77 -20.47 -24.24
N PRO A 165 0.34 -20.68 -23.50
CA PRO A 165 0.81 -19.71 -22.51
C PRO A 165 1.36 -18.44 -23.21
N PRO A 166 1.15 -17.22 -22.67
CA PRO A 166 0.24 -16.89 -21.57
C PRO A 166 -1.23 -17.05 -22.00
N ALA A 167 -1.97 -17.90 -21.29
CA ALA A 167 -3.35 -18.21 -21.60
C ALA A 167 -4.28 -17.21 -20.91
N ASN A 168 -4.79 -16.25 -21.67
CA ASN A 168 -5.83 -15.32 -21.21
C ASN A 168 -7.17 -16.04 -21.14
N ALA A 169 -7.60 -16.41 -19.94
CA ALA A 169 -8.85 -17.10 -19.67
C ALA A 169 -9.87 -16.15 -19.03
N ASN A 170 -10.77 -15.60 -19.84
CA ASN A 170 -11.92 -14.85 -19.35
C ASN A 170 -12.90 -15.80 -18.66
N LEU A 171 -13.22 -15.54 -17.40
CA LEU A 171 -14.17 -16.34 -16.65
C LEU A 171 -15.59 -15.98 -17.11
N SER A 172 -16.46 -16.99 -17.21
CA SER A 172 -17.86 -16.79 -17.59
C SER A 172 -18.75 -17.78 -16.82
N PRO A 173 -19.53 -17.29 -15.83
CA PRO A 173 -19.53 -15.92 -15.31
C PRO A 173 -18.26 -15.58 -14.53
N ASP A 174 -18.08 -14.30 -14.20
CA ASP A 174 -17.07 -13.85 -13.23
C ASP A 174 -17.22 -14.60 -11.89
N PHE A 175 -16.11 -14.77 -11.18
CA PHE A 175 -16.11 -15.43 -9.87
C PHE A 175 -16.07 -14.42 -8.73
N ALA A 176 -17.15 -14.36 -7.95
CA ALA A 176 -17.25 -13.48 -6.80
C ALA A 176 -16.86 -14.21 -5.50
N LEU A 177 -15.92 -13.63 -4.76
CA LEU A 177 -15.69 -13.94 -3.35
C LEU A 177 -16.50 -12.92 -2.52
N PRO A 178 -17.56 -13.36 -1.83
CA PRO A 178 -18.47 -12.46 -1.13
C PRO A 178 -17.78 -11.72 0.02
N ALA A 179 -18.40 -10.60 0.39
CA ALA A 179 -18.09 -9.83 1.58
C ALA A 179 -18.21 -10.66 2.86
N SER A 180 -17.46 -10.25 3.88
CA SER A 180 -17.57 -10.71 5.28
C SER A 180 -17.54 -12.24 5.44
N SER A 181 -16.82 -12.93 4.57
CA SER A 181 -16.80 -14.39 4.54
C SER A 181 -15.42 -14.94 4.82
N ALA A 182 -15.35 -15.79 5.85
CA ALA A 182 -14.19 -16.62 6.12
C ALA A 182 -14.03 -17.80 5.15
N ALA A 183 -14.98 -17.95 4.22
CA ALA A 183 -15.06 -19.08 3.33
C ALA A 183 -13.81 -19.17 2.45
N THR A 184 -13.35 -20.40 2.30
CA THR A 184 -12.25 -20.75 1.42
C THR A 184 -12.84 -21.44 0.22
N TYR A 185 -12.49 -20.97 -0.98
CA TYR A 185 -12.99 -21.50 -2.24
C TYR A 185 -11.89 -22.32 -2.91
N SER A 186 -12.25 -23.50 -3.41
CA SER A 186 -11.31 -24.35 -4.13
C SER A 186 -11.20 -23.91 -5.58
N ILE A 187 -9.98 -23.73 -6.08
CA ILE A 187 -9.72 -23.87 -7.51
C ILE A 187 -9.57 -25.38 -7.73
N ASP A 188 -10.66 -26.02 -8.14
CA ASP A 188 -10.74 -27.48 -8.24
C ASP A 188 -9.64 -28.02 -9.15
N TYR A 189 -9.51 -27.40 -10.33
CA TYR A 189 -8.38 -27.63 -11.21
C TYR A 189 -8.22 -26.61 -12.34
N LEU A 190 -6.96 -26.46 -12.77
CA LEU A 190 -6.60 -26.00 -14.11
C LEU A 190 -6.31 -27.23 -14.98
N LEU A 191 -7.07 -27.45 -16.05
CA LEU A 191 -6.91 -28.59 -16.95
C LEU A 191 -6.09 -28.21 -18.18
N PHE A 192 -5.07 -29.00 -18.49
CA PHE A 192 -4.21 -28.86 -19.67
C PHE A 192 -4.53 -29.93 -20.72
N ASN A 193 -4.20 -29.66 -21.99
CA ASN A 193 -4.42 -30.60 -23.11
C ASN A 193 -3.46 -31.78 -23.16
N GLY A 194 -2.55 -31.91 -22.19
CA GLY A 194 -1.58 -33.00 -22.09
C GLY A 194 -0.84 -32.94 -20.76
N SER A 195 0.05 -33.92 -20.55
CA SER A 195 0.84 -34.00 -19.32
C SER A 195 1.74 -32.77 -19.13
N MET A 196 1.69 -32.21 -17.93
CA MET A 196 2.54 -31.13 -17.42
C MET A 196 3.70 -31.66 -16.57
N ALA A 197 3.98 -32.97 -16.61
CA ALA A 197 5.13 -33.54 -15.92
C ALA A 197 6.42 -32.87 -16.41
N GLY A 198 7.31 -32.52 -15.47
CA GLY A 198 8.58 -31.82 -15.75
C GLY A 198 8.44 -30.33 -16.05
N VAL A 199 7.24 -29.74 -15.92
CA VAL A 199 7.08 -28.28 -16.00
C VAL A 199 7.67 -27.63 -14.75
N ALA A 200 8.57 -26.67 -14.93
CA ALA A 200 9.25 -26.02 -13.81
C ALA A 200 8.32 -25.18 -12.91
N TYR A 201 7.34 -24.48 -13.49
CA TYR A 201 6.41 -23.64 -12.73
C TYR A 201 5.11 -23.36 -13.50
N ILE A 202 4.07 -22.96 -12.76
CA ILE A 202 2.83 -22.39 -13.29
C ILE A 202 2.52 -21.12 -12.50
N ASP A 203 2.48 -19.98 -13.20
CA ASP A 203 2.13 -18.67 -12.66
C ASP A 203 0.71 -18.29 -13.12
N VAL A 204 -0.03 -17.61 -12.24
CA VAL A 204 -1.38 -17.12 -12.54
C VAL A 204 -1.49 -15.66 -12.12
N GLN A 205 -1.92 -14.82 -13.05
CA GLN A 205 -2.40 -13.48 -12.76
C GLN A 205 -3.92 -13.51 -12.62
N PHE A 206 -4.41 -13.21 -11.43
CA PHE A 206 -5.82 -12.96 -11.16
C PHE A 206 -6.11 -11.50 -11.52
N VAL A 207 -7.08 -11.29 -12.42
CA VAL A 207 -7.53 -9.96 -12.83
C VAL A 207 -8.92 -9.74 -12.27
N MET A 208 -9.07 -8.63 -11.55
CA MET A 208 -10.32 -8.26 -10.90
C MET A 208 -11.18 -7.38 -11.82
N THR A 209 -12.47 -7.29 -11.53
CA THR A 209 -13.40 -6.43 -12.28
C THR A 209 -13.08 -4.94 -12.16
N ASP A 210 -12.38 -4.52 -11.11
CA ASP A 210 -11.92 -3.14 -10.91
C ASP A 210 -10.59 -2.84 -11.64
N GLY A 211 -10.03 -3.82 -12.35
CA GLY A 211 -8.76 -3.71 -13.07
C GLY A 211 -7.51 -3.98 -12.23
N SER A 212 -7.64 -4.11 -10.90
CA SER A 212 -6.53 -4.54 -10.05
C SER A 212 -6.14 -5.98 -10.37
N ASN A 213 -4.85 -6.33 -10.20
CA ASN A 213 -4.37 -7.67 -10.50
C ASN A 213 -3.35 -8.19 -9.48
N LYS A 214 -3.34 -9.52 -9.29
CA LYS A 214 -2.39 -10.22 -8.42
C LYS A 214 -1.76 -11.40 -9.16
N THR A 215 -0.44 -11.42 -9.25
CA THR A 215 0.30 -12.57 -9.80
C THR A 215 0.76 -13.48 -8.67
N VAL A 216 0.46 -14.77 -8.80
CA VAL A 216 0.85 -15.81 -7.83
C VAL A 216 1.43 -17.00 -8.58
N ARG A 217 2.56 -17.50 -8.11
CA ARG A 217 3.04 -18.82 -8.52
C ARG A 217 2.19 -19.88 -7.84
N LEU A 218 1.44 -20.66 -8.62
CA LEU A 218 0.59 -21.71 -8.08
C LEU A 218 1.35 -23.03 -7.93
N TYR A 219 2.34 -23.27 -8.79
CA TYR A 219 3.12 -24.50 -8.78
C TYR A 219 4.58 -24.22 -9.11
N GLN A 220 5.48 -24.94 -8.45
CA GLN A 220 6.89 -25.00 -8.77
C GLN A 220 7.40 -26.40 -8.49
N ASP A 221 8.11 -27.00 -9.44
CA ASP A 221 8.61 -28.36 -9.28
C ASP A 221 9.59 -28.46 -8.11
N GLY A 222 9.39 -29.46 -7.26
CA GLY A 222 10.18 -29.71 -6.05
C GLY A 222 10.09 -28.65 -4.95
N VAL A 223 9.20 -27.66 -5.04
CA VAL A 223 9.13 -26.55 -4.07
C VAL A 223 7.72 -26.33 -3.54
N THR A 224 7.59 -26.36 -2.21
CA THR A 224 6.37 -25.94 -1.51
C THR A 224 6.28 -24.43 -1.44
N LEU A 225 5.18 -23.85 -1.94
CA LEU A 225 4.94 -22.42 -2.01
C LEU A 225 3.95 -21.98 -0.92
N ASN A 226 4.25 -20.88 -0.22
CA ASN A 226 3.43 -20.39 0.89
C ASN A 226 2.80 -19.01 0.60
N ASN A 227 2.07 -18.90 -0.51
CA ASN A 227 1.57 -17.62 -1.05
C ASN A 227 0.27 -17.10 -0.41
N PHE A 228 -0.11 -17.60 0.77
CA PHE A 228 -1.35 -17.22 1.45
C PHE A 228 -1.22 -15.88 2.20
N ASN A 229 -1.08 -14.81 1.43
CA ASN A 229 -0.87 -13.46 1.93
C ASN A 229 -1.90 -12.45 1.40
N PHE A 230 -2.09 -11.38 2.16
CA PHE A 230 -2.78 -10.18 1.73
C PHE A 230 -1.95 -8.94 2.09
N THR A 231 -2.24 -7.84 1.40
CA THR A 231 -1.63 -6.53 1.63
C THR A 231 -2.69 -5.58 2.16
N VAL A 232 -2.35 -4.79 3.17
CA VAL A 232 -3.19 -3.71 3.67
C VAL A 232 -2.36 -2.43 3.81
N LYS A 233 -2.99 -1.29 3.50
CA LYS A 233 -2.43 0.05 3.69
C LYS A 233 -3.25 0.78 4.73
N ALA A 234 -2.58 1.55 5.58
CA ALA A 234 -3.21 2.41 6.56
C ALA A 234 -2.67 3.83 6.39
N LEU A 235 -3.56 4.78 6.09
CA LEU A 235 -3.29 6.21 6.09
C LEU A 235 -3.61 6.76 7.48
N GLY A 236 -2.62 7.22 8.23
CA GLY A 236 -2.84 7.93 9.48
C GLY A 236 -2.90 9.43 9.25
N ASN A 237 -3.85 10.11 9.88
CA ASN A 237 -4.01 11.55 9.74
C ASN A 237 -4.57 12.23 11.01
N THR A 238 -4.24 13.50 11.17
CA THR A 238 -4.76 14.38 12.21
C THR A 238 -5.49 15.54 11.55
N THR A 239 -6.67 15.88 12.06
CA THR A 239 -7.49 16.99 11.56
C THR A 239 -6.69 18.29 11.60
N GLY A 240 -6.71 19.03 10.49
CA GLY A 240 -5.92 20.24 10.31
C GLY A 240 -4.45 20.01 9.92
N SER A 241 -3.96 18.77 9.93
CA SER A 241 -2.63 18.45 9.41
C SER A 241 -2.66 18.20 7.90
N THR A 242 -1.66 18.73 7.21
CA THR A 242 -1.39 18.46 5.78
C THR A 242 -0.34 17.36 5.59
N VAL A 243 0.05 16.66 6.66
CA VAL A 243 1.16 15.68 6.65
C VAL A 243 0.63 14.27 6.96
N PRO A 244 -0.30 13.72 6.15
CA PRO A 244 -0.74 12.35 6.35
C PRO A 244 0.41 11.39 6.02
N ARG A 245 0.41 10.20 6.63
CA ARG A 245 1.45 9.17 6.42
C ARG A 245 0.81 7.82 6.16
N THR A 246 1.31 7.09 5.18
CA THR A 246 0.78 5.78 4.81
C THR A 246 1.76 4.69 5.14
N ILE A 247 1.29 3.64 5.81
CA ILE A 247 2.06 2.43 6.06
C ILE A 247 1.42 1.29 5.31
N ARG A 248 2.25 0.44 4.71
CA ARG A 248 1.85 -0.82 4.10
C ARG A 248 2.40 -1.98 4.91
N ALA A 249 1.57 -3.00 5.05
CA ALA A 249 1.97 -4.29 5.58
C ALA A 249 1.52 -5.42 4.65
N ASP A 250 2.42 -6.37 4.41
CA ASP A 250 2.10 -7.65 3.79
C ASP A 250 2.05 -8.72 4.89
N TYR A 251 0.89 -9.35 5.02
CA TYR A 251 0.60 -10.33 6.07
C TYR A 251 0.41 -11.72 5.48
N ASN A 252 1.05 -12.72 6.07
CA ASN A 252 0.90 -14.11 5.69
C ASN A 252 -0.03 -14.83 6.69
N ALA A 253 -1.18 -15.27 6.21
CA ALA A 253 -2.21 -15.91 7.02
C ALA A 253 -1.91 -17.38 7.38
N LEU A 254 -0.95 -18.03 6.72
CA LEU A 254 -0.47 -19.36 7.14
C LEU A 254 0.45 -19.24 8.37
N THR A 255 1.37 -18.26 8.34
CA THR A 255 2.37 -18.10 9.42
C THR A 255 1.92 -17.14 10.51
N ASN A 256 0.80 -16.44 10.31
CA ASN A 256 0.28 -15.37 11.17
C ASN A 256 1.27 -14.23 11.42
N LYS A 257 2.15 -13.95 10.44
CA LYS A 257 3.23 -12.95 10.56
C LYS A 257 3.13 -11.89 9.48
N ILE A 258 3.49 -10.66 9.87
CA ILE A 258 3.84 -9.61 8.92
C ILE A 258 5.27 -9.90 8.45
N PHE A 259 5.47 -10.00 7.14
CA PHE A 259 6.80 -10.27 6.57
C PHE A 259 7.37 -9.07 5.80
N ASN A 260 6.54 -8.06 5.55
CA ASN A 260 6.96 -6.79 4.98
C ASN A 260 6.17 -5.66 5.63
N TYR A 261 6.87 -4.59 6.02
CA TYR A 261 6.30 -3.46 6.73
C TYR A 261 7.13 -2.22 6.46
N TYR A 262 6.54 -1.24 5.78
CA TYR A 262 7.25 -0.02 5.41
C TYR A 262 6.28 1.12 5.17
N GLU A 263 6.82 2.33 5.25
CA GLU A 263 6.10 3.54 4.90
C GLU A 263 6.13 3.77 3.39
N ILE A 264 5.01 4.23 2.83
CA ILE A 264 4.91 4.62 1.42
C ILE A 264 4.81 6.16 1.38
N ALA A 265 5.58 6.78 0.48
CA ALA A 265 5.44 8.19 0.20
C ALA A 265 4.06 8.50 -0.38
N ASN A 266 3.37 9.47 0.22
CA ASN A 266 2.09 10.00 -0.26
C ASN A 266 2.29 10.97 -1.41
#